data_AF-A0A525NZ70-F1
#
_entry.id   AF-A0A525NZ70-F1
#
_cell.length_a   1.000
_cell.length_b   1.000
_cell.length_c   1.000
_cell.angle_alpha   90.00
_cell.angle_beta   90.00
_cell.angle_gamma   90.00
#
_symmetry.space_group_name_H-M   'P 1'
#
loop_
_entity.id
_entity.type
_entity.pdbx_description
1 polymer ?
#
loop_
_entity_poly.entity_id
_entity_poly.type
_entity_poly.pdbx_seq_one_letter_code
_entity_poly.pdbx_strand_id
1 'polypeptide(L)'
;GKFARCRGLPAVCPDGRTPWGWTAISPLVEMTGARYHADQITTARALPALARAKKNGLDITAGVGIHHLTLNALDVADYRTFFKLKPPLRDEEDRIAVVEAVASGLIDIICSMHTPQDEESKRLPFEEAASGAVGLETLLPAALRLVHSEMMDIATLWRALSFNPAQRLGLPGGRLSTGAPADLVLFDSDAPFVMDRETLRSKSRNTPYDGSRMQGKVLETYVSGTCIYKAS
;
A
#
# COMPACT_ATOMS: atom_id res chain seq x y z
N GLY A 1 -7.17 -18.55 1.04
CA GLY A 1 -7.58 -18.81 2.44
C GLY A 1 -8.91 -19.55 2.48
N LYS A 2 -9.44 -19.76 3.69
CA LYS A 2 -10.74 -20.42 3.92
C LYS A 2 -11.89 -19.64 3.24
N PHE A 3 -11.83 -18.31 3.25
CA PHE A 3 -12.82 -17.42 2.64
C PHE A 3 -13.01 -17.67 1.13
N ALA A 4 -11.92 -17.73 0.36
CA ALA A 4 -11.98 -17.99 -1.08
C ALA A 4 -12.63 -19.36 -1.40
N ARG A 5 -12.32 -20.39 -0.60
CA ARG A 5 -12.90 -21.74 -0.74
C ARG A 5 -14.40 -21.76 -0.46
N CYS A 6 -14.88 -21.01 0.53
CA CYS A 6 -16.30 -20.88 0.83
C CYS A 6 -17.09 -20.15 -0.28
N ARG A 7 -16.39 -19.45 -1.18
CA ARG A 7 -16.96 -18.58 -2.20
C ARG A 7 -16.70 -19.03 -3.64
N GLY A 8 -16.12 -20.22 -3.82
CA GLY A 8 -15.81 -20.78 -5.13
C GLY A 8 -14.66 -20.07 -5.89
N LEU A 9 -13.99 -19.09 -5.27
CA LEU A 9 -12.95 -18.32 -5.93
C LEU A 9 -11.60 -19.06 -5.95
N PRO A 10 -10.83 -18.99 -7.05
CA PRO A 10 -9.51 -19.60 -7.13
C PRO A 10 -8.56 -19.01 -6.08
N ALA A 11 -7.96 -19.89 -5.26
CA ALA A 11 -7.02 -19.47 -4.23
C ALA A 11 -5.65 -19.17 -4.85
N VAL A 12 -5.09 -17.99 -4.57
CA VAL A 12 -3.69 -17.68 -4.90
C VAL A 12 -2.79 -18.15 -3.77
N CYS A 13 -1.78 -18.95 -4.10
CA CYS A 13 -0.77 -19.42 -3.16
C CYS A 13 -0.18 -18.24 -2.36
N PRO A 14 0.03 -18.36 -1.03
CA PRO A 14 0.70 -17.34 -0.24
C PRO A 14 2.10 -16.95 -0.78
N ASP A 15 2.74 -17.86 -1.51
CA ASP A 15 4.05 -17.69 -2.14
C ASP A 15 3.95 -16.97 -3.52
N GLY A 16 2.73 -16.60 -3.94
CA GLY A 16 2.39 -16.15 -5.28
C GLY A 16 2.86 -14.74 -5.65
N ARG A 17 4.14 -14.60 -6.03
CA ARG A 17 4.61 -13.71 -7.11
C ARG A 17 6.01 -14.04 -7.61
N THR A 18 6.79 -14.83 -6.88
CA THR A 18 8.00 -15.46 -7.39
C THR A 18 7.84 -16.97 -7.28
N PRO A 19 7.97 -17.74 -8.38
CA PRO A 19 8.06 -19.20 -8.33
C PRO A 19 9.14 -19.72 -7.37
N TRP A 20 10.00 -18.83 -6.89
CA TRP A 20 11.18 -19.10 -6.10
C TRP A 20 11.19 -18.49 -4.68
N GLY A 21 10.18 -17.67 -4.33
CA GLY A 21 10.05 -17.01 -3.02
C GLY A 21 11.28 -16.21 -2.57
N TRP A 22 11.33 -15.85 -1.28
CA TRP A 22 12.51 -15.26 -0.65
C TRP A 22 13.74 -16.17 -0.70
N THR A 23 13.51 -17.48 -0.72
CA THR A 23 14.55 -18.52 -0.67
C THR A 23 15.50 -18.47 -1.85
N ALA A 24 15.06 -18.08 -3.05
CA ALA A 24 15.97 -17.92 -4.18
C ALA A 24 16.47 -16.49 -4.39
N ILE A 25 15.73 -15.47 -3.93
CA ILE A 25 16.15 -14.08 -4.10
C ILE A 25 17.33 -13.76 -3.18
N SER A 26 17.30 -14.23 -1.93
CA SER A 26 18.37 -13.92 -0.98
C SER A 26 19.75 -14.40 -1.45
N PRO A 27 19.95 -15.66 -1.92
CA PRO A 27 21.23 -16.10 -2.47
C PRO A 27 21.68 -15.29 -3.69
N LEU A 28 20.76 -14.91 -4.58
CA LEU A 28 21.11 -14.10 -5.75
C LEU A 28 21.61 -12.72 -5.35
N VAL A 29 20.94 -12.08 -4.39
CA VAL A 29 21.36 -10.79 -3.84
C VAL A 29 22.71 -10.92 -3.13
N GLU A 30 22.91 -11.97 -2.35
CA GLU A 30 24.16 -12.27 -1.66
C GLU A 30 25.33 -12.47 -2.62
N MET A 31 25.13 -13.23 -3.70
CA MET A 31 26.16 -13.49 -4.72
C MET A 31 26.51 -12.26 -5.56
N THR A 32 25.55 -11.37 -5.79
CA THR A 32 25.73 -10.23 -6.70
C THR A 32 26.02 -8.91 -6.00
N GLY A 33 25.70 -8.79 -4.71
CA GLY A 33 25.68 -7.52 -3.99
C GLY A 33 24.64 -6.52 -4.52
N ALA A 34 23.67 -6.98 -5.33
CA ALA A 34 22.68 -6.11 -5.94
C ALA A 34 21.70 -5.55 -4.91
N ARG A 35 21.19 -4.34 -5.18
CA ARG A 35 20.12 -3.72 -4.39
C ARG A 35 18.78 -4.31 -4.81
N TYR A 36 18.02 -4.87 -3.87
CA TYR A 36 16.71 -5.47 -4.17
C TYR A 36 15.57 -4.81 -3.37
N HIS A 37 14.43 -4.62 -4.02
CA HIS A 37 13.21 -4.15 -3.37
C HIS A 37 12.07 -5.12 -3.68
N ALA A 38 11.51 -5.75 -2.65
CA ALA A 38 10.31 -6.56 -2.75
C ALA A 38 9.10 -5.64 -2.75
N ASP A 39 8.50 -5.41 -3.92
CA ASP A 39 7.41 -4.45 -4.12
C ASP A 39 6.20 -4.69 -3.20
N GLN A 40 5.73 -5.95 -3.04
CA GLN A 40 4.48 -6.25 -2.33
C GLN A 40 4.59 -7.46 -1.40
N ILE A 41 4.76 -7.20 -0.10
CA ILE A 41 4.66 -8.21 0.96
C ILE A 41 3.27 -8.13 1.61
N THR A 42 2.49 -9.19 1.44
CA THR A 42 1.07 -9.23 1.86
C THR A 42 0.77 -10.37 2.83
N THR A 43 1.76 -11.18 3.21
CA THR A 43 1.57 -12.38 4.03
C THR A 43 2.54 -12.41 5.21
N ALA A 44 2.07 -12.87 6.37
CA ALA A 44 2.88 -13.07 7.57
C ALA A 44 4.00 -14.09 7.33
N ARG A 45 3.73 -15.13 6.52
CA ARG A 45 4.69 -16.18 6.17
C ARG A 45 5.97 -15.64 5.50
N ALA A 46 5.87 -14.51 4.80
CA ALA A 46 7.01 -13.90 4.11
C ALA A 46 7.96 -13.13 5.06
N LEU A 47 7.48 -12.71 6.23
CA LEU A 47 8.20 -11.82 7.14
C LEU A 47 9.47 -12.43 7.76
N PRO A 48 9.49 -13.70 8.23
CA PRO A 48 10.71 -14.29 8.81
C PRO A 48 11.87 -14.38 7.81
N ALA A 49 11.57 -14.60 6.53
CA ALA A 49 12.59 -14.66 5.50
C ALA A 49 13.17 -13.28 5.18
N LEU A 50 12.32 -12.24 5.10
CA LEU A 50 12.75 -10.85 4.98
C LEU A 50 13.63 -10.43 6.16
N ALA A 51 13.21 -10.73 7.40
CA ALA A 51 13.96 -10.41 8.61
C ALA A 51 15.35 -11.07 8.62
N ARG A 52 15.42 -12.36 8.27
CA ARG A 52 16.70 -13.08 8.15
C ARG A 52 17.60 -12.45 7.09
N ALA A 53 17.04 -12.10 5.94
CA ALA A 53 17.81 -11.50 4.85
C ALA A 53 18.41 -10.15 5.23
N LYS A 54 17.64 -9.27 5.89
CA LYS A 54 18.13 -8.00 6.43
C LYS A 54 19.17 -8.22 7.54
N LYS A 55 18.95 -9.18 8.44
CA LYS A 55 19.90 -9.52 9.53
C LYS A 55 21.25 -9.98 8.98
N ASN A 56 21.26 -10.64 7.82
CA ASN A 56 22.49 -11.07 7.14
C ASN A 56 23.20 -9.92 6.39
N GLY A 57 22.72 -8.67 6.51
CA GLY A 57 23.34 -7.50 5.90
C GLY A 57 23.07 -7.35 4.40
N LEU A 58 22.12 -8.10 3.85
CA LEU A 58 21.75 -7.96 2.43
C LEU A 58 21.05 -6.61 2.21
N ASP A 59 21.37 -5.94 1.09
CA ASP A 59 20.70 -4.70 0.67
C ASP A 59 19.30 -5.00 0.10
N ILE A 60 18.39 -5.33 1.00
CA ILE A 60 17.00 -5.69 0.72
C ILE A 60 16.06 -4.73 1.46
N THR A 61 15.10 -4.23 0.70
CA THR A 61 13.95 -3.48 1.22
C THR A 61 12.64 -4.15 0.81
N ALA A 62 11.57 -3.87 1.51
CA ALA A 62 10.23 -4.36 1.20
C ALA A 62 9.20 -3.23 1.21
N GLY A 63 8.20 -3.39 0.36
CA GLY A 63 7.04 -2.52 0.24
C GLY A 63 5.74 -3.27 0.48
N VAL A 64 4.68 -2.51 0.72
CA VAL A 64 3.30 -2.99 0.80
C VAL A 64 2.34 -1.92 0.31
N GLY A 65 1.28 -2.33 -0.39
CA GLY A 65 0.20 -1.46 -0.81
C GLY A 65 -0.73 -1.06 0.34
N ILE A 66 -1.20 0.19 0.36
CA ILE A 66 -2.11 0.69 1.41
C ILE A 66 -3.41 -0.11 1.51
N HIS A 67 -3.89 -0.65 0.39
CA HIS A 67 -5.06 -1.53 0.36
C HIS A 67 -4.87 -2.77 1.23
N HIS A 68 -3.68 -3.38 1.22
CA HIS A 68 -3.36 -4.57 2.02
C HIS A 68 -3.11 -4.26 3.49
N LEU A 69 -2.97 -3.00 3.88
CA LEU A 69 -2.86 -2.59 5.28
C LEU A 69 -4.22 -2.24 5.89
N THR A 70 -5.19 -1.87 5.07
CA THR A 70 -6.47 -1.29 5.52
C THR A 70 -7.69 -2.12 5.16
N LEU A 71 -7.53 -3.13 4.31
CA LEU A 71 -8.57 -4.05 3.87
C LEU A 71 -8.08 -5.50 4.04
N ASN A 72 -9.02 -6.43 4.20
CA ASN A 72 -8.79 -7.86 4.33
C ASN A 72 -9.77 -8.66 3.45
N ALA A 73 -9.72 -9.98 3.55
CA ALA A 73 -10.54 -10.89 2.76
C ALA A 73 -12.05 -10.71 3.00
N LEU A 74 -12.47 -10.22 4.18
CA LEU A 74 -13.87 -9.97 4.49
C LEU A 74 -14.45 -8.80 3.68
N ASP A 75 -13.63 -7.83 3.28
CA ASP A 75 -14.07 -6.70 2.44
C ASP A 75 -14.47 -7.15 1.02
N VAL A 76 -14.01 -8.32 0.58
CA VAL A 76 -14.41 -8.94 -0.70
C VAL A 76 -15.85 -9.50 -0.61
N ALA A 77 -16.52 -9.39 0.54
CA ALA A 77 -17.79 -10.06 0.81
C ALA A 77 -18.94 -9.71 -0.14
N ASP A 78 -18.91 -8.54 -0.76
CA ASP A 78 -19.97 -8.12 -1.69
C ASP A 78 -19.61 -8.36 -3.16
N TYR A 79 -18.50 -9.06 -3.43
CA TYR A 79 -17.96 -9.32 -4.78
C TYR A 79 -17.80 -8.06 -5.65
N ARG A 80 -17.71 -6.87 -5.02
CA ARG A 80 -17.35 -5.66 -5.73
C ARG A 80 -15.97 -5.86 -6.33
N THR A 81 -15.88 -5.79 -7.65
CA THR A 81 -14.66 -6.06 -8.40
C THR A 81 -13.52 -5.11 -8.00
N PHE A 82 -13.81 -3.95 -7.40
CA PHE A 82 -12.83 -2.99 -6.89
C PHE A 82 -11.88 -3.61 -5.84
N PHE A 83 -12.31 -4.66 -5.13
CA PHE A 83 -11.46 -5.43 -4.21
C PHE A 83 -10.62 -6.53 -4.89
N LYS A 84 -10.79 -6.74 -6.20
CA LYS A 84 -9.93 -7.65 -6.97
C LYS A 84 -8.57 -6.99 -7.21
N LEU A 85 -7.60 -7.35 -6.37
CA LEU A 85 -6.23 -6.83 -6.39
C LEU A 85 -5.21 -7.92 -6.69
N LYS A 86 -4.00 -7.52 -7.06
CA LYS A 86 -2.86 -8.42 -7.24
C LYS A 86 -1.63 -7.86 -6.51
N PRO A 87 -1.14 -8.47 -5.42
CA PRO A 87 -1.65 -9.68 -4.76
C PRO A 87 -3.08 -9.52 -4.20
N PRO A 88 -3.83 -10.60 -3.96
CA PRO A 88 -5.17 -10.49 -3.40
C PRO A 88 -5.13 -10.05 -1.92
N LEU A 89 -6.26 -9.52 -1.42
CA LEU A 89 -6.45 -9.28 0.01
C LEU A 89 -6.36 -10.61 0.77
N ARG A 90 -5.74 -10.56 1.95
CA ARG A 90 -5.49 -11.74 2.79
C ARG A 90 -6.40 -11.74 4.02
N ASP A 91 -6.35 -12.83 4.77
CA ASP A 91 -7.11 -12.94 6.01
C ASP A 91 -6.57 -11.92 7.04
N GLU A 92 -7.35 -11.61 8.08
CA GLU A 92 -7.04 -10.51 9.00
C GLU A 92 -5.72 -10.70 9.74
N GLU A 93 -5.35 -11.94 10.05
CA GLU A 93 -4.08 -12.28 10.69
C GLU A 93 -2.87 -11.88 9.84
N ASP A 94 -2.94 -12.07 8.52
CA ASP A 94 -1.89 -11.60 7.60
C ASP A 94 -1.86 -10.07 7.56
N ARG A 95 -3.02 -9.40 7.55
CA ARG A 95 -3.12 -7.94 7.53
C ARG A 95 -2.44 -7.33 8.76
N ILE A 96 -2.79 -7.82 9.96
CA ILE A 96 -2.22 -7.32 11.22
C ILE A 96 -0.71 -7.55 11.27
N ALA A 97 -0.24 -8.76 10.93
CA ALA A 97 1.20 -9.04 10.92
C ALA A 97 2.00 -8.12 9.98
N VAL A 98 1.42 -7.77 8.83
CA VAL A 98 2.05 -6.86 7.87
C VAL A 98 2.01 -5.41 8.37
N VAL A 99 0.95 -4.98 9.05
CA VAL A 99 0.90 -3.67 9.72
C VAL A 99 1.98 -3.56 10.80
N GLU A 100 2.12 -4.58 11.65
CA GLU A 100 3.18 -4.65 12.67
C GLU A 100 4.58 -4.64 12.05
N ALA A 101 4.76 -5.32 10.91
CA ALA A 101 6.02 -5.31 10.17
C ALA A 101 6.36 -3.92 9.61
N VAL A 102 5.37 -3.14 9.18
CA VAL A 102 5.59 -1.73 8.81
C VAL A 102 5.94 -0.90 10.03
N ALA A 103 5.18 -1.04 11.12
CA ALA A 103 5.39 -0.29 12.36
C ALA A 103 6.79 -0.49 12.93
N SER A 104 7.26 -1.73 13.00
CA SER A 104 8.61 -2.11 13.45
C SER A 104 9.74 -1.72 12.49
N GLY A 105 9.42 -1.31 11.25
CA GLY A 105 10.41 -0.98 10.22
C GLY A 105 10.99 -2.20 9.48
N LEU A 106 10.44 -3.40 9.69
CA LEU A 106 10.79 -4.58 8.91
C LEU A 106 10.36 -4.42 7.44
N ILE A 107 9.16 -3.87 7.20
CA ILE A 107 8.73 -3.39 5.89
C ILE A 107 9.02 -1.89 5.81
N ASP A 108 9.74 -1.49 4.77
CA ASP A 108 10.32 -0.16 4.66
C ASP A 108 9.34 0.86 4.10
N ILE A 109 8.49 0.46 3.15
CA ILE A 109 7.76 1.38 2.27
C ILE A 109 6.26 1.05 2.22
N ILE A 110 5.42 2.08 2.30
CA ILE A 110 4.00 2.01 1.92
C ILE A 110 3.83 2.67 0.56
N CYS A 111 3.06 2.06 -0.34
CA CYS A 111 2.71 2.65 -1.63
C CYS A 111 1.19 2.60 -1.89
N SER A 112 0.72 3.41 -2.85
CA SER A 112 -0.70 3.45 -3.21
C SER A 112 -1.19 2.24 -3.97
N MET A 113 -0.30 1.52 -4.65
CA MET A 113 -0.63 0.50 -5.65
C MET A 113 -1.68 0.95 -6.67
N HIS A 114 -1.63 2.24 -7.04
CA HIS A 114 -2.55 2.84 -7.99
C HIS A 114 -2.48 2.15 -9.35
N THR A 115 -3.46 1.29 -9.61
CA THR A 115 -3.59 0.48 -10.81
C THR A 115 -4.97 0.73 -11.43
N PRO A 116 -5.14 1.84 -12.17
CA PRO A 116 -6.39 2.17 -12.86
C PRO A 116 -6.83 1.04 -13.78
N GLN A 117 -8.13 0.77 -13.79
CA GLN A 117 -8.76 -0.11 -14.78
C GLN A 117 -9.93 0.62 -15.42
N ASP A 118 -10.27 0.27 -16.65
CA ASP A 118 -11.46 0.77 -17.31
C ASP A 118 -12.74 0.29 -16.60
N GLU A 119 -13.85 0.99 -16.80
CA GLU A 119 -15.10 0.62 -16.11
C GLU A 119 -15.68 -0.70 -16.61
N GLU A 120 -15.56 -0.99 -17.90
CA GLU A 120 -16.15 -2.18 -18.51
C GLU A 120 -15.52 -3.46 -17.93
N SER A 121 -14.21 -3.50 -17.82
CA SER A 121 -13.46 -4.60 -17.20
C SER A 121 -13.75 -4.76 -15.71
N LYS A 122 -14.27 -3.73 -15.03
CA LYS A 122 -14.71 -3.81 -13.64
C LYS A 122 -16.21 -4.13 -13.49
N ARG A 123 -17.01 -4.09 -14.56
CA ARG A 123 -18.42 -4.52 -14.55
C ARG A 123 -18.60 -6.02 -14.77
N LEU A 124 -17.55 -6.71 -15.22
CA LEU A 124 -17.53 -8.16 -15.37
C LEU A 124 -17.68 -8.90 -14.02
N PRO A 125 -18.09 -10.18 -14.03
CA PRO A 125 -18.04 -11.03 -12.85
C PRO A 125 -16.66 -11.03 -12.19
N PHE A 126 -16.60 -11.22 -10.87
CA PHE A 126 -15.36 -11.09 -10.10
C PHE A 126 -14.20 -11.93 -10.64
N GLU A 127 -14.46 -13.11 -11.21
CA GLU A 127 -13.43 -13.99 -11.79
C GLU A 127 -12.83 -13.44 -13.09
N GLU A 128 -13.63 -12.76 -13.90
CA GLU A 128 -13.25 -12.22 -15.22
C GLU A 128 -12.74 -10.77 -15.14
N ALA A 129 -13.14 -10.04 -14.09
CA ALA A 129 -12.81 -8.62 -13.96
C ALA A 129 -11.30 -8.35 -13.92
N ALA A 130 -10.86 -7.17 -14.39
CA ALA A 130 -9.46 -6.79 -14.28
C ALA A 130 -9.03 -6.61 -12.81
N SER A 131 -7.82 -7.04 -12.47
CA SER A 131 -7.25 -6.84 -11.13
C SER A 131 -6.58 -5.47 -11.04
N GLY A 132 -6.90 -4.72 -9.99
CA GLY A 132 -6.38 -3.37 -9.76
C GLY A 132 -7.45 -2.42 -9.26
N ALA A 133 -6.97 -1.38 -8.58
CA ALA A 133 -7.75 -0.30 -8.04
C ALA A 133 -6.96 1.01 -8.05
N VAL A 134 -7.66 2.14 -8.11
CA VAL A 134 -7.04 3.44 -7.83
C VAL A 134 -6.90 3.69 -6.33
N GLY A 135 -5.67 4.02 -5.92
CA GLY A 135 -5.33 4.31 -4.52
C GLY A 135 -4.52 5.60 -4.28
N LEU A 136 -4.17 6.37 -5.33
CA LEU A 136 -3.27 7.53 -5.20
C LEU A 136 -3.90 8.65 -4.38
N GLU A 137 -5.12 9.08 -4.74
CA GLU A 137 -5.83 10.17 -4.06
C GLU A 137 -6.38 9.74 -2.68
N THR A 138 -6.52 8.43 -2.47
CA THR A 138 -7.04 7.85 -1.23
C THR A 138 -5.92 7.38 -0.29
N LEU A 139 -4.65 7.52 -0.69
CA LEU A 139 -3.49 7.01 0.04
C LEU A 139 -3.40 7.56 1.45
N LEU A 140 -3.39 8.89 1.60
CA LEU A 140 -3.26 9.54 2.90
C LEU A 140 -4.46 9.26 3.82
N PRO A 141 -5.72 9.45 3.38
CA PRO A 141 -6.88 9.10 4.20
C PRO A 141 -6.90 7.63 4.65
N ALA A 142 -6.51 6.70 3.76
CA ALA A 142 -6.45 5.28 4.10
C ALA A 142 -5.31 5.00 5.10
N ALA A 143 -4.14 5.60 4.89
CA ALA A 143 -2.99 5.50 5.77
C ALA A 143 -3.26 6.04 7.18
N LEU A 144 -3.98 7.15 7.29
CA LEU A 144 -4.35 7.74 8.58
C LEU A 144 -5.27 6.84 9.42
N ARG A 145 -5.99 5.88 8.80
CA ARG A 145 -6.72 4.86 9.57
C ARG A 145 -5.79 4.06 10.49
N LEU A 146 -4.55 3.80 10.07
CA LEU A 146 -3.55 3.09 10.88
C LEU A 146 -3.09 3.93 12.08
N VAL A 147 -3.06 5.25 11.91
CA VAL A 147 -2.71 6.20 12.98
C VAL A 147 -3.87 6.34 13.96
N HIS A 148 -5.09 6.55 13.45
CA HIS A 148 -6.29 6.73 14.29
C HIS A 148 -6.69 5.46 15.05
N SER A 149 -6.28 4.28 14.55
CA SER A 149 -6.44 3.00 15.25
C SER A 149 -5.24 2.62 16.13
N GLU A 150 -4.30 3.54 16.34
CA GLU A 150 -3.12 3.37 17.20
C GLU A 150 -2.21 2.21 16.77
N MET A 151 -2.32 1.71 15.54
CA MET A 151 -1.46 0.65 15.01
C MET A 151 -0.05 1.15 14.69
N MET A 152 0.12 2.45 14.41
CA MET A 152 1.42 3.11 14.31
C MET A 152 1.29 4.62 14.54
N ASP A 153 2.37 5.26 14.97
CA ASP A 153 2.39 6.72 15.07
C ASP A 153 2.56 7.41 13.69
N ILE A 154 2.28 8.71 13.66
CA ILE A 154 2.34 9.51 12.43
C ILE A 154 3.76 9.63 11.88
N ALA A 155 4.78 9.60 12.73
CA ALA A 155 6.18 9.68 12.31
C ALA A 155 6.61 8.42 11.57
N THR A 156 6.19 7.26 12.05
CA THR A 156 6.37 5.94 11.44
C THR A 156 5.64 5.86 10.11
N LEU A 157 4.44 6.44 10.02
CA LEU A 157 3.72 6.53 8.76
C LEU A 157 4.50 7.36 7.72
N TRP A 158 4.97 8.55 8.08
CA TRP A 158 5.76 9.39 7.16
C TRP A 158 7.13 8.80 6.83
N ARG A 159 7.74 8.06 7.75
CA ARG A 159 8.93 7.26 7.48
C ARG A 159 8.68 6.32 6.31
N ALA A 160 7.56 5.59 6.31
CA ALA A 160 7.25 4.59 5.29
C ALA A 160 6.68 5.18 3.99
N LEU A 161 5.95 6.29 4.04
CA LEU A 161 5.36 6.94 2.86
C LEU A 161 6.30 7.88 2.11
N SER A 162 7.26 8.50 2.81
CA SER A 162 8.01 9.64 2.27
C SER A 162 9.52 9.46 2.42
N PHE A 163 10.01 9.31 3.65
CA PHE A 163 11.45 9.27 3.92
C PHE A 163 12.13 8.03 3.32
N ASN A 164 11.64 6.82 3.63
CA ASN A 164 12.23 5.57 3.16
C ASN A 164 12.19 5.42 1.63
N PRO A 165 11.08 5.72 0.92
CA PRO A 165 11.08 5.75 -0.54
C PRO A 165 12.11 6.70 -1.13
N ALA A 166 12.22 7.93 -0.60
CA ALA A 166 13.20 8.90 -1.07
C ALA A 166 14.63 8.42 -0.87
N GLN A 167 14.96 7.87 0.31
CA GLN A 167 16.26 7.27 0.59
C GLN A 167 16.57 6.10 -0.34
N ARG A 168 15.60 5.20 -0.55
CA ARG A 168 15.78 4.02 -1.40
C ARG A 168 16.06 4.39 -2.85
N LEU A 169 15.42 5.45 -3.35
CA LEU A 169 15.55 5.94 -4.72
C LEU A 169 16.66 6.99 -4.89
N GLY A 170 17.32 7.44 -3.81
CA GLY A 170 18.35 8.48 -3.86
C GLY A 170 17.79 9.87 -4.20
N LEU A 171 16.54 10.15 -3.82
CA LEU A 171 15.88 11.42 -4.07
C LEU A 171 16.18 12.44 -2.95
N PRO A 172 16.28 13.75 -3.26
CA PRO A 172 16.64 14.77 -2.27
C PRO A 172 15.53 15.09 -1.25
N GLY A 173 14.29 14.64 -1.50
CA GLY A 173 13.11 14.91 -0.68
C GLY A 173 12.89 13.92 0.47
N GLY A 174 11.63 13.72 0.83
CA GLY A 174 11.21 12.76 1.87
C GLY A 174 11.41 13.23 3.31
N ARG A 175 11.75 14.50 3.53
CA ARG A 175 12.05 15.08 4.84
C ARG A 175 11.63 16.54 4.93
N LEU A 176 11.29 16.98 6.14
CA LEU A 176 10.99 18.37 6.45
C LEU A 176 12.17 18.99 7.22
N SER A 177 13.14 19.54 6.49
CA SER A 177 14.34 20.16 7.06
C SER A 177 14.85 21.28 6.17
N THR A 178 15.52 22.28 6.75
CA THR A 178 16.18 23.34 5.98
C THR A 178 17.10 22.76 4.90
N GLY A 179 17.02 23.29 3.68
CA GLY A 179 17.80 22.84 2.52
C GLY A 179 17.22 21.64 1.76
N ALA A 180 16.16 20.99 2.25
CA ALA A 180 15.40 20.02 1.45
C ALA A 180 14.44 20.74 0.48
N PRO A 181 14.05 20.10 -0.64
CA PRO A 181 12.99 20.63 -1.50
C PRO A 181 11.71 20.91 -0.70
N ALA A 182 11.03 22.02 -1.00
CA ALA A 182 9.76 22.40 -0.39
C ALA A 182 8.59 21.60 -1.00
N ASP A 183 8.68 20.27 -0.91
CA ASP A 183 7.65 19.30 -1.31
C ASP A 183 6.81 18.98 -0.06
N LEU A 184 5.65 19.61 0.06
CA LEU A 184 4.87 19.66 1.30
C LEU A 184 3.41 19.28 1.04
N VAL A 185 2.77 18.72 2.06
CA VAL A 185 1.33 18.51 2.08
C VAL A 185 0.76 19.14 3.35
N LEU A 186 -0.21 20.03 3.17
CA LEU A 186 -1.05 20.55 4.24
C LEU A 186 -2.33 19.74 4.24
N PHE A 187 -2.69 19.17 5.38
CA PHE A 187 -3.88 18.35 5.52
C PHE A 187 -4.45 18.51 6.92
N ASP A 188 -5.76 18.31 7.04
CA ASP A 188 -6.45 18.16 8.32
C ASP A 188 -6.62 16.66 8.57
N SER A 189 -5.91 16.14 9.58
CA SER A 189 -5.92 14.72 9.95
C SER A 189 -7.30 14.21 10.32
N ASP A 190 -8.11 15.04 10.97
CA ASP A 190 -9.33 14.62 11.65
C ASP A 190 -10.59 14.96 10.87
N ALA A 191 -10.49 15.87 9.90
CA ALA A 191 -11.60 16.27 9.03
C ALA A 191 -12.29 15.06 8.39
N PRO A 192 -13.56 14.77 8.76
CA PRO A 192 -14.28 13.62 8.24
C PRO A 192 -14.84 13.88 6.85
N PHE A 193 -14.97 12.80 6.07
CA PHE A 193 -15.72 12.79 4.81
C PHE A 193 -16.20 11.40 4.44
N VAL A 194 -17.15 11.36 3.51
CA VAL A 194 -17.50 10.14 2.79
C VAL A 194 -16.75 10.17 1.47
N MET A 195 -15.97 9.13 1.19
CA MET A 195 -15.25 8.98 -0.06
C MET A 195 -16.24 8.75 -1.19
N ASP A 196 -16.36 9.73 -2.07
CA ASP A 196 -17.14 9.63 -3.30
C ASP A 196 -16.18 9.43 -4.47
N ARG A 197 -16.23 8.26 -5.11
CA ARG A 197 -15.36 7.96 -6.25
C ARG A 197 -15.52 8.96 -7.39
N GLU A 198 -16.70 9.56 -7.57
CA GLU A 198 -16.97 10.49 -8.68
C GLU A 198 -16.17 11.80 -8.55
N THR A 199 -15.75 12.14 -7.33
CA THR A 199 -14.91 13.32 -7.03
C THR A 199 -13.43 13.12 -7.32
N LEU A 200 -12.99 11.90 -7.63
CA LEU A 200 -11.59 11.61 -7.94
C LEU A 200 -11.13 12.37 -9.20
N ARG A 201 -9.86 12.77 -9.27
CA ARG A 201 -9.26 13.38 -10.47
C ARG A 201 -8.69 12.36 -11.44
N SER A 202 -8.45 11.12 -10.99
CA SER A 202 -8.02 10.02 -11.87
C SER A 202 -8.98 9.83 -13.05
N LYS A 203 -8.53 9.25 -14.16
CA LYS A 203 -9.45 8.86 -15.25
C LYS A 203 -10.32 7.67 -14.87
N SER A 204 -9.86 6.85 -13.92
CA SER A 204 -10.60 5.68 -13.42
C SER A 204 -11.26 5.99 -12.08
N ARG A 205 -12.31 5.23 -11.78
CA ARG A 205 -13.18 5.37 -10.60
C ARG A 205 -13.22 4.09 -9.76
N ASN A 206 -12.36 3.10 -10.05
CA ASN A 206 -12.38 1.76 -9.45
C ASN A 206 -11.70 1.70 -8.06
N THR A 207 -12.05 2.60 -7.14
CA THR A 207 -11.47 2.59 -5.78
C THR A 207 -12.24 1.66 -4.83
N PRO A 208 -11.58 0.88 -3.96
CA PRO A 208 -12.26 0.05 -2.96
C PRO A 208 -12.87 0.87 -1.82
N TYR A 209 -12.53 2.15 -1.69
CA TYR A 209 -12.99 3.00 -0.61
C TYR A 209 -14.28 3.77 -0.92
N ASP A 210 -14.88 3.53 -2.08
CA ASP A 210 -16.11 4.21 -2.51
C ASP A 210 -17.26 3.97 -1.51
N GLY A 211 -17.87 5.06 -1.05
CA GLY A 211 -18.88 5.10 0.01
C GLY A 211 -18.35 4.99 1.43
N SER A 212 -17.04 4.81 1.62
CA SER A 212 -16.44 4.68 2.95
C SER A 212 -16.37 6.00 3.68
N ARG A 213 -16.61 5.98 5.00
CA ARG A 213 -16.26 7.10 5.88
C ARG A 213 -14.74 7.10 6.09
N MET A 214 -14.12 8.26 5.91
CA MET A 214 -12.68 8.47 6.02
C MET A 214 -12.39 9.80 6.72
N GLN A 215 -11.15 9.98 7.14
CA GLN A 215 -10.63 11.22 7.72
C GLN A 215 -9.28 11.53 7.05
N GLY A 216 -8.79 12.76 7.18
CA GLY A 216 -7.50 13.15 6.59
C GLY A 216 -7.64 13.89 5.27
N LYS A 217 -8.31 15.04 5.27
CA LYS A 217 -8.47 15.84 4.04
C LYS A 217 -7.19 16.58 3.71
N VAL A 218 -6.65 16.33 2.51
CA VAL A 218 -5.58 17.18 1.95
C VAL A 218 -6.17 18.54 1.62
N LEU A 219 -5.58 19.59 2.17
CA LEU A 219 -5.95 20.98 1.93
C LEU A 219 -5.10 21.57 0.81
N GLU A 220 -3.78 21.35 0.85
CA GLU A 220 -2.86 21.91 -0.14
C GLU A 220 -1.67 20.97 -0.39
N THR A 221 -1.15 20.95 -1.62
CA THR A 221 0.07 20.22 -1.98
C THR A 221 1.03 21.15 -2.70
N TYR A 222 2.28 21.14 -2.26
CA TYR A 222 3.37 21.94 -2.78
C TYR A 222 4.44 21.05 -3.41
N VAL A 223 4.97 21.49 -4.55
CA VAL A 223 6.15 20.88 -5.19
C VAL A 223 7.17 21.99 -5.43
N SER A 224 8.37 21.83 -4.86
CA SER A 224 9.44 22.84 -4.91
C SER A 224 8.95 24.25 -4.53
N GLY A 225 8.08 24.33 -3.53
CA GLY A 225 7.51 25.59 -3.03
C GLY A 225 6.33 26.14 -3.84
N THR A 226 5.95 25.51 -4.95
CA THR A 226 4.80 25.92 -5.76
C THR A 226 3.56 25.13 -5.34
N CYS A 227 2.47 25.82 -4.99
CA CYS A 227 1.18 25.19 -4.70
C CYS A 227 0.58 24.64 -6.01
N ILE A 228 0.49 23.31 -6.12
CA ILE A 228 -0.05 22.61 -7.29
C ILE A 228 -1.47 22.07 -7.08
N TYR A 229 -1.90 22.00 -5.82
CA TYR A 229 -3.22 21.56 -5.43
C TYR A 229 -3.69 22.41 -4.26
N LYS A 230 -4.94 22.84 -4.34
CA LYS A 230 -5.69 23.48 -3.26
C LYS A 230 -7.10 22.93 -3.26
N ALA A 231 -7.55 22.45 -2.11
CA ALA A 231 -8.92 22.02 -1.90
C ALA A 231 -9.85 23.24 -2.07
N SER A 232 -10.94 23.04 -2.81
CA SER A 232 -12.00 24.01 -3.05
C SER A 232 -12.95 24.14 -1.87
#